data_AF-A0A819J9T2-F1
#
_entry.id   AF-A0A819J9T2-F1
#
_cell.length_a   1.000
_cell.length_b   1.000
_cell.length_c   1.000
_cell.angle_alpha   90.00
_cell.angle_beta   90.00
_cell.angle_gamma   90.00
#
_symmetry.space_group_name_H-M   'P 1'
#
loop_
_entity.id
_entity.type
_entity.pdbx_description
1 polymer ?
#
loop_
_entity_poly.entity_id
_entity_poly.type
_entity_poly.pdbx_seq_one_letter_code
_entity_poly.pdbx_strand_id
1 'polypeptide(L)'
;MSSSSYLITWLIIVSVANAVNVSYNRPKLCPNATWDQNGTTVANETVIGHRPHALFIDNNNNLYVANHERDKIVRWLKGHNESKDIVSAKLSEHSRLFVTTNGDIYFETENPKGQIYKWTESPQSCTCVANFGEPCRGLFIDINNTIYCSVHDKIKVISTSLNNSCNTLTTAAGEDSSRSLLYKLKDPHGIFIDINLNIYLAEAGNGRIQLFSSGQENGATVAGCGFPQNLDLNNPTDVILDADGNLYIAERGQNRIVRIGPSGYKYILGKQGTNKKLPDELNQPYSIRFDSYGSIYVADTHSDRIQKFTLATNSCNSTTTASFIVGSAATTKCFIEGETQIATTIKGPTTTTIKEQTTTVSNALTNTYLSTEKINTTTSIQPYSTTTFVEEVTTISNDENEQLSNIFYPHACENSTEIGSHCDVSNAPCNQLQPCLNNGTCSNNDTNVHGYFCLCPEGFNGTECQLDFR
;
A
#
# COMPACT_ATOMS: atom_id res chain seq x y z
N MET A 1 36.72 -56.25 13.70
CA MET A 1 35.52 -55.83 12.93
C MET A 1 34.47 -55.36 13.92
N SER A 2 34.39 -54.05 14.16
CA SER A 2 33.31 -53.44 14.94
C SER A 2 32.92 -52.13 14.24
N SER A 3 31.78 -52.16 13.57
CA SER A 3 31.18 -51.04 12.86
C SER A 3 30.42 -50.16 13.86
N SER A 4 30.93 -48.96 14.15
CA SER A 4 30.18 -47.91 14.83
C SER A 4 29.49 -47.03 13.79
N SER A 5 28.17 -47.16 13.72
CA SER A 5 27.27 -46.33 12.90
C SER A 5 27.03 -44.97 13.58
N TYR A 6 27.49 -43.89 12.94
CA TYR A 6 27.16 -42.52 13.33
C TYR A 6 25.79 -42.13 12.74
N LEU A 7 24.81 -41.90 13.60
CA LEU A 7 23.53 -41.28 13.24
C LEU A 7 23.71 -39.76 13.22
N ILE A 8 23.79 -39.18 12.02
CA ILE A 8 23.74 -37.74 11.80
C ILE A 8 22.27 -37.35 11.73
N THR A 9 21.71 -36.82 12.82
CA THR A 9 20.39 -36.20 12.81
C THR A 9 20.50 -34.80 12.21
N TRP A 10 19.99 -34.63 11.00
CA TRP A 10 19.81 -33.32 10.39
C TRP A 10 18.67 -32.58 11.10
N LEU A 11 19.02 -31.54 11.87
CA LEU A 11 18.04 -30.59 12.38
C LEU A 11 17.59 -29.73 11.19
N ILE A 12 16.40 -30.01 10.64
CA ILE A 12 15.76 -29.11 9.69
C ILE A 12 15.28 -27.90 10.51
N ILE A 13 16.10 -26.85 10.54
CA ILE A 13 15.66 -25.54 10.97
C ILE A 13 14.73 -25.05 9.86
N VAL A 14 13.42 -25.18 10.06
CA VAL A 14 12.44 -24.41 9.29
C VAL A 14 12.75 -22.95 9.62
N SER A 15 13.38 -22.23 8.68
CA SER A 15 13.52 -20.80 8.81
C SER A 15 12.12 -20.21 8.79
N VAL A 16 11.67 -19.80 9.98
CA VAL A 16 10.57 -18.85 10.06
C VAL A 16 11.07 -17.65 9.28
N ALA A 17 10.38 -17.28 8.18
CA ALA A 17 10.69 -16.07 7.43
C ALA A 17 10.81 -14.93 8.45
N ASN A 18 12.03 -14.39 8.63
CA ASN A 18 12.24 -13.25 9.51
C ASN A 18 11.31 -12.16 9.01
N ALA A 19 10.31 -11.79 9.81
CA ALA A 19 9.46 -10.66 9.50
C ALA A 19 10.38 -9.45 9.34
N VAL A 20 10.38 -8.84 8.16
CA VAL A 20 11.10 -7.59 7.91
C VAL A 20 10.56 -6.56 8.90
N ASN A 21 11.41 -6.14 9.84
CA ASN A 21 10.99 -5.26 10.92
C ASN A 21 10.94 -3.81 10.39
N VAL A 22 9.77 -3.38 9.93
CA VAL A 22 9.49 -1.99 9.55
C VAL A 22 9.27 -1.13 10.79
N SER A 23 9.45 0.18 10.73
CA SER A 23 9.35 1.05 11.93
C SER A 23 7.98 1.69 12.16
N TYR A 24 6.99 1.36 11.31
CA TYR A 24 5.69 1.99 11.26
C TYR A 24 4.56 0.94 11.24
N ASN A 25 3.40 1.31 11.75
CA ASN A 25 2.24 0.42 11.79
C ASN A 25 1.50 0.37 10.45
N ARG A 26 1.27 -0.86 9.95
CA ARG A 26 0.32 -1.17 8.87
C ARG A 26 -0.69 -2.19 9.39
N PRO A 27 -1.75 -1.75 10.09
CA PRO A 27 -2.78 -2.66 10.60
C PRO A 27 -3.51 -3.35 9.45
N LYS A 28 -4.00 -4.57 9.67
CA LYS A 28 -4.90 -5.23 8.71
C LYS A 28 -6.33 -4.74 8.89
N LEU A 29 -6.88 -4.07 7.89
CA LEU A 29 -8.17 -3.40 7.96
C LEU A 29 -9.14 -3.97 6.91
N CYS A 30 -10.25 -4.53 7.39
CA CYS A 30 -11.28 -5.11 6.55
C CYS A 30 -11.93 -4.04 5.65
N PRO A 31 -12.52 -4.41 4.50
CA PRO A 31 -13.18 -3.47 3.59
C PRO A 31 -14.27 -2.59 4.22
N ASN A 32 -14.91 -3.07 5.29
CA ASN A 32 -15.97 -2.36 6.03
C ASN A 32 -15.51 -1.91 7.43
N ALA A 33 -14.20 -1.75 7.63
CA ALA A 33 -13.69 -1.16 8.85
C ALA A 33 -14.30 0.23 9.08
N THR A 34 -14.69 0.52 10.32
CA THR A 34 -15.24 1.82 10.72
C THR A 34 -14.52 2.33 11.95
N TRP A 35 -14.52 3.66 12.11
CA TRP A 35 -13.92 4.36 13.24
C TRP A 35 -15.00 5.14 13.96
N ASP A 36 -14.81 5.33 15.27
CA ASP A 36 -15.57 6.35 15.99
C ASP A 36 -15.38 7.68 15.27
N GLN A 37 -16.49 8.34 14.95
CA GLN A 37 -16.48 9.62 14.26
C GLN A 37 -16.08 10.76 15.19
N ASN A 38 -16.26 10.61 16.50
CA ASN A 38 -15.79 11.58 17.47
C ASN A 38 -14.34 11.29 17.86
N GLY A 39 -13.44 12.17 17.44
CA GLY A 39 -12.03 12.10 17.81
C GLY A 39 -11.83 12.42 19.29
N THR A 40 -10.87 11.75 19.91
CA THR A 40 -10.33 12.14 21.22
C THR A 40 -9.08 12.99 21.01
N THR A 41 -9.05 14.21 21.56
CA THR A 41 -7.85 15.04 21.56
C THR A 41 -6.80 14.40 22.47
N VAL A 42 -5.69 13.93 21.89
CA VAL A 42 -4.57 13.33 22.65
C VAL A 42 -3.50 14.35 23.03
N ALA A 43 -3.39 15.43 22.25
CA ALA A 43 -2.52 16.56 22.53
C ALA A 43 -3.14 17.83 21.96
N ASN A 44 -3.04 18.94 22.69
CA ASN A 44 -3.62 20.23 22.34
C ASN A 44 -2.55 21.34 22.35
N GLU A 45 -2.93 22.55 21.99
CA GLU A 45 -2.04 23.70 21.85
C GLU A 45 -1.19 23.99 23.10
N THR A 46 -1.71 23.64 24.28
CA THR A 46 -1.00 23.86 25.55
C THR A 46 0.23 22.96 25.67
N VAL A 47 0.25 21.80 25.02
CA VAL A 47 1.38 20.85 25.04
C VAL A 47 2.20 20.93 23.76
N ILE A 48 1.53 20.94 22.59
CA ILE A 48 2.17 20.83 21.27
C ILE A 48 2.24 22.14 20.48
N GLY A 49 1.85 23.27 21.07
CA GLY A 49 1.83 24.56 20.35
C GLY A 49 0.80 24.59 19.24
N HIS A 50 0.81 25.65 18.44
CA HIS A 50 -0.11 25.80 17.32
C HIS A 50 0.42 25.11 16.06
N ARG A 51 -0.52 24.75 15.18
CA ARG A 51 -0.26 24.21 13.83
C ARG A 51 0.67 23.00 13.83
N PRO A 52 0.34 21.90 14.52
CA PRO A 52 1.09 20.66 14.41
C PRO A 52 0.96 20.12 12.98
N HIS A 53 2.08 19.87 12.31
CA HIS A 53 2.11 19.32 10.95
C HIS A 53 2.53 17.85 10.94
N ALA A 54 3.49 17.45 11.77
CA ALA A 54 4.01 16.10 11.77
C ALA A 54 3.76 15.36 13.08
N LEU A 55 3.29 14.12 12.92
CA LEU A 55 3.25 13.12 13.97
C LEU A 55 3.83 11.81 13.44
N PHE A 56 4.34 11.00 14.36
CA PHE A 56 4.75 9.62 14.07
C PHE A 56 4.26 8.71 15.20
N ILE A 57 3.95 7.46 14.84
CA ILE A 57 3.60 6.41 15.78
C ILE A 57 4.48 5.23 15.48
N ASP A 58 5.33 4.87 16.44
CA ASP A 58 6.20 3.70 16.32
C ASP A 58 5.42 2.40 16.53
N ASN A 59 6.07 1.25 16.29
CA ASN A 59 5.45 -0.07 16.48
C ASN A 59 5.04 -0.36 17.94
N ASN A 60 5.60 0.37 18.90
CA ASN A 60 5.23 0.28 20.31
C ASN A 60 4.03 1.16 20.64
N ASN A 61 3.48 1.88 19.67
CA ASN A 61 2.41 2.87 19.78
C ASN A 61 2.77 4.09 20.63
N ASN A 62 4.05 4.45 20.67
CA ASN A 62 4.44 5.74 21.23
C ASN A 62 4.17 6.82 20.19
N LEU A 63 3.55 7.92 20.62
CA LEU A 63 3.25 9.07 19.79
C LEU A 63 4.39 10.08 19.89
N TYR A 64 4.85 10.56 18.75
CA TYR A 64 5.85 11.62 18.62
C TYR A 64 5.23 12.77 17.83
N VAL A 65 5.38 13.99 18.32
CA VAL A 65 4.85 15.19 17.66
C VAL A 65 5.95 16.23 17.59
N ALA A 66 6.19 16.77 16.39
CA ALA A 66 7.06 17.92 16.20
C ALA A 66 6.28 19.21 16.48
N ASN A 67 6.78 20.00 17.43
CA ASN A 67 6.27 21.32 17.79
C ASN A 67 7.29 22.37 17.32
N HIS A 68 7.01 22.98 16.18
CA HIS A 68 7.90 23.98 15.59
C HIS A 68 7.89 25.32 16.33
N GLU A 69 6.77 25.72 16.94
CA GLU A 69 6.71 26.97 17.70
C GLU A 69 7.53 26.93 18.99
N ARG A 70 7.68 25.73 19.58
CA ARG A 70 8.46 25.53 20.80
C ARG A 70 9.81 24.88 20.55
N ASP A 71 10.20 24.64 19.30
CA ASP A 71 11.46 24.02 18.92
C ASP A 71 11.70 22.67 19.63
N LYS A 72 10.65 21.84 19.72
CA LYS A 72 10.65 20.59 20.50
C LYS A 72 10.01 19.44 19.76
N ILE A 73 10.55 18.24 19.97
CA ILE A 73 9.83 16.98 19.69
C ILE A 73 9.37 16.42 21.03
N VAL A 74 8.07 16.16 21.11
CA VAL A 74 7.40 15.68 22.32
C VAL A 74 6.95 14.24 22.10
N ARG A 75 7.15 13.38 23.11
CA ARG A 75 6.80 11.95 23.07
C ARG A 75 5.80 11.59 24.16
N TRP A 76 4.81 10.78 23.81
CA TRP A 76 3.92 10.07 24.74
C TRP A 76 4.17 8.58 24.63
N LEU A 77 4.40 7.94 25.77
CA LEU A 77 4.49 6.48 25.83
C LEU A 77 3.09 5.87 25.80
N LYS A 78 2.94 4.74 25.12
CA LYS A 78 1.66 4.02 25.05
C LYS A 78 1.10 3.77 26.46
N GLY A 79 -0.14 4.20 26.70
CA GLY A 79 -0.84 4.00 27.97
C GLY A 79 -0.51 5.02 29.06
N HIS A 80 0.35 6.00 28.75
CA HIS A 80 0.67 7.11 29.65
C HIS A 80 0.01 8.40 29.16
N ASN A 81 -0.49 9.20 30.10
CA ASN A 81 -1.06 10.53 29.80
C ASN A 81 0.00 11.63 29.80
N GLU A 82 1.16 11.38 30.39
CA GLU A 82 2.24 12.36 30.50
C GLU A 82 3.14 12.34 29.26
N SER A 83 3.47 13.54 28.79
CA SER A 83 4.39 13.78 27.69
C SER A 83 5.81 14.05 28.18
N LYS A 84 6.81 13.66 27.40
CA LYS A 84 8.22 14.00 27.65
C LYS A 84 8.79 14.77 26.45
N ASP A 85 9.43 15.90 26.72
CA ASP A 85 10.28 16.59 25.76
C ASP A 85 11.56 15.76 25.55
N ILE A 86 11.84 15.37 24.31
CA ILE A 86 12.97 14.46 24.00
C ILE A 86 14.04 15.11 23.12
N VAL A 87 13.63 16.01 22.23
CA VAL A 87 14.54 16.77 21.36
C VAL A 87 14.25 18.25 21.53
N SER A 88 15.29 19.06 21.64
CA SER A 88 15.22 20.53 21.55
C SER A 88 16.09 20.97 20.38
N ALA A 89 15.45 21.45 19.32
CA ALA A 89 16.10 21.82 18.06
C ALA A 89 15.21 22.80 17.30
N LYS A 90 15.80 23.70 16.51
CA LYS A 90 15.04 24.64 15.68
C LYS A 90 14.33 23.89 14.56
N LEU A 91 13.02 23.71 14.66
CA LEU A 91 12.25 22.92 13.71
C LEU A 91 11.61 23.83 12.65
N SER A 92 11.55 23.35 11.42
CA SER A 92 10.79 23.98 10.33
C SER A 92 9.28 23.85 10.58
N GLU A 93 8.47 24.81 10.12
CA GLU A 93 7.01 24.79 10.21
C GLU A 93 6.41 23.47 9.67
N HIS A 94 7.02 22.95 8.59
CA HIS A 94 6.60 21.72 7.93
C HIS A 94 7.48 20.51 8.29
N SER A 95 8.29 20.62 9.37
CA SER A 95 9.21 19.55 9.80
C SER A 95 8.47 18.23 9.89
N ARG A 96 8.97 17.25 9.14
CA ARG A 96 8.52 15.85 9.22
C ARG A 96 9.45 15.08 10.17
N LEU A 97 8.92 14.00 10.73
CA LEU A 97 9.68 13.12 11.59
C LEU A 97 9.45 11.66 11.23
N PHE A 98 10.50 10.85 11.41
CA PHE A 98 10.47 9.41 11.27
C PHE A 98 11.19 8.79 12.47
N VAL A 99 10.61 7.75 13.06
CA VAL A 99 11.23 7.04 14.19
C VAL A 99 11.51 5.60 13.76
N THR A 100 12.73 5.13 13.98
CA THR A 100 13.11 3.75 13.63
C THR A 100 12.70 2.75 14.72
N THR A 101 12.73 1.45 14.40
CA THR A 101 12.46 0.36 15.38
C THR A 101 13.36 0.42 16.61
N ASN A 102 14.54 1.01 16.49
CA ASN A 102 15.52 1.15 17.58
C ASN A 102 15.30 2.44 18.40
N GLY A 103 14.27 3.24 18.07
CA GLY A 103 13.94 4.49 18.76
C GLY A 103 14.75 5.70 18.30
N ASP A 104 15.55 5.59 17.24
CA ASP A 104 16.24 6.73 16.66
C ASP A 104 15.23 7.65 15.95
N ILE A 105 15.37 8.96 16.12
CA ILE A 105 14.44 9.96 15.60
C ILE A 105 15.14 10.79 14.55
N TYR A 106 14.55 10.81 13.36
CA TYR A 106 15.02 11.58 12.22
C TYR A 106 14.07 12.75 11.99
N PHE A 107 14.62 13.95 11.94
CA PHE A 107 13.83 15.17 11.82
C PHE A 107 14.60 16.26 11.08
N GLU A 108 13.86 17.15 10.42
CA GLU A 108 14.43 18.30 9.75
C GLU A 108 14.54 19.50 10.70
N THR A 109 15.64 20.25 10.59
CA THR A 109 15.82 21.56 11.23
C THR A 109 15.63 22.73 10.24
N GLU A 110 15.19 23.88 10.74
CA GLU A 110 14.96 25.08 9.92
C GLU A 110 16.25 25.65 9.31
N ASN A 111 17.36 25.61 10.07
CA ASN A 111 18.60 26.31 9.73
C ASN A 111 19.85 25.46 9.99
N PRO A 112 20.63 25.12 8.94
CA PRO A 112 20.35 25.35 7.52
C PRO A 112 19.24 24.42 6.98
N LYS A 113 18.52 24.88 5.95
CA LYS A 113 17.37 24.19 5.35
C LYS A 113 17.73 22.80 4.81
N GLY A 114 16.80 21.85 4.92
CA GLY A 114 16.96 20.51 4.34
C GLY A 114 17.97 19.61 5.04
N GLN A 115 18.51 20.03 6.20
CA GLN A 115 19.33 19.17 7.03
C GLN A 115 18.46 18.24 7.87
N ILE A 116 18.79 16.95 7.81
CA ILE A 116 18.18 15.93 8.65
C ILE A 116 19.14 15.56 9.76
N TYR A 117 18.65 15.65 10.99
CA TYR A 117 19.33 15.21 12.18
C TYR A 117 18.75 13.88 12.64
N LYS A 118 19.65 13.00 13.08
CA LYS A 118 19.34 11.78 13.82
C LYS A 118 19.58 12.06 15.30
N TRP A 119 18.57 11.85 16.13
CA TRP A 119 18.70 11.82 17.58
C TRP A 119 18.58 10.38 18.11
N THR A 120 19.48 10.01 19.02
CA THR A 120 19.51 8.70 19.70
C THR A 120 19.42 8.92 21.20
N GLU A 121 18.67 8.09 21.93
CA GLU A 121 18.48 8.25 23.39
C GLU A 121 19.64 7.66 24.21
N SER A 122 20.28 6.58 23.75
CA SER A 122 21.32 5.88 24.52
C SER A 122 22.49 5.35 23.64
N PRO A 123 23.70 5.95 23.72
CA PRO A 123 24.00 7.21 24.41
C PRO A 123 23.26 8.37 23.74
N GLN A 124 22.92 9.40 24.52
CA GLN A 124 22.25 10.56 23.97
C GLN A 124 23.15 11.26 22.95
N SER A 125 22.71 11.33 21.70
CA SER A 125 23.47 11.96 20.62
C SER A 125 22.55 12.60 19.60
N CYS A 126 23.03 13.64 18.92
CA CYS A 126 22.32 14.30 17.83
C CYS A 126 23.32 14.58 16.71
N THR A 127 23.15 13.93 15.55
CA THR A 127 24.11 13.98 14.44
C THR A 127 23.40 14.31 13.14
N CYS A 128 23.96 15.21 12.34
CA CYS A 128 23.48 15.44 10.96
C CYS A 128 23.79 14.20 10.11
N VAL A 129 22.78 13.67 9.41
CA VAL A 129 22.87 12.43 8.63
C VAL A 129 22.54 12.60 7.15
N ALA A 130 21.89 13.70 6.77
CA ALA A 130 21.61 14.04 5.37
C ALA A 130 21.43 15.55 5.20
N ASN A 131 21.71 16.04 4.00
CA ASN A 131 21.39 17.41 3.60
C ASN A 131 20.82 17.42 2.18
N PHE A 132 19.52 17.70 2.06
CA PHE A 132 18.82 17.77 0.77
C PHE A 132 18.92 19.15 0.11
N GLY A 133 19.48 20.13 0.82
CA GLY A 133 19.64 21.52 0.40
C GLY A 133 18.33 22.32 0.35
N GLU A 134 17.19 21.68 0.60
CA GLU A 134 15.85 22.27 0.57
C GLU A 134 14.94 21.60 1.60
N PRO A 135 13.88 22.27 2.08
CA PRO A 135 12.99 21.70 3.08
C PRO A 135 12.23 20.46 2.61
N CYS A 136 12.09 19.50 3.52
CA CYS A 136 11.40 18.25 3.27
C CYS A 136 9.93 18.36 3.68
N ARG A 137 9.03 18.36 2.70
CA ARG A 137 7.58 18.28 2.99
C ARG A 137 7.12 16.87 3.32
N GLY A 138 7.97 15.87 3.14
CA GLY A 138 7.73 14.45 3.42
C GLY A 138 9.08 13.83 3.76
N LEU A 139 9.14 13.01 4.81
CA LEU A 139 10.35 12.33 5.26
C LEU A 139 10.01 10.88 5.58
N PHE A 140 10.77 9.95 5.01
CA PHE A 140 10.55 8.52 5.22
C PHE A 140 11.86 7.75 5.13
N ILE A 141 12.00 6.68 5.90
CA ILE A 141 13.15 5.77 5.84
C ILE A 141 12.64 4.38 5.49
N ASP A 142 13.18 3.79 4.42
CA ASP A 142 12.79 2.46 3.96
C ASP A 142 13.49 1.32 4.74
N ILE A 143 13.19 0.09 4.35
CA ILE A 143 13.77 -1.13 4.93
C ILE A 143 15.27 -1.31 4.65
N ASN A 144 15.83 -0.55 3.71
CA ASN A 144 17.23 -0.60 3.30
C ASN A 144 18.07 0.53 3.94
N ASN A 145 17.52 1.26 4.90
CA ASN A 145 18.10 2.47 5.49
C ASN A 145 18.38 3.58 4.46
N THR A 146 17.52 3.72 3.45
CA THR A 146 17.50 4.88 2.55
C THR A 146 16.53 5.90 3.10
N ILE A 147 16.98 7.16 3.22
CA ILE A 147 16.14 8.27 3.62
C ILE A 147 15.65 9.03 2.39
N TYR A 148 14.34 9.28 2.35
CA TYR A 148 13.64 9.96 1.27
C TYR A 148 13.08 11.28 1.76
N CYS A 149 13.20 12.30 0.93
CA CYS A 149 12.69 13.65 1.16
C CYS A 149 11.89 14.10 -0.06
N SER A 150 10.61 14.43 0.12
CA SER A 150 9.86 15.14 -0.91
C SER A 150 10.17 16.63 -0.86
N VAL A 151 10.78 17.12 -1.92
CA VAL A 151 11.29 18.49 -2.01
C VAL A 151 10.32 19.33 -2.82
N HIS A 152 9.62 20.24 -2.12
CA HIS A 152 8.60 21.11 -2.70
C HIS A 152 9.11 21.91 -3.89
N ASP A 153 10.22 22.64 -3.70
CA ASP A 153 10.71 23.62 -4.65
C ASP A 153 11.39 22.98 -5.87
N LYS A 154 11.91 21.76 -5.70
CA LYS A 154 12.53 20.97 -6.76
C LYS A 154 11.57 20.02 -7.46
N ILE A 155 10.32 19.90 -6.97
CA ILE A 155 9.28 19.14 -7.66
C ILE A 155 9.67 17.65 -7.79
N LYS A 156 10.35 17.09 -6.78
CA LYS A 156 10.85 15.71 -6.81
C LYS A 156 10.99 15.10 -5.44
N VAL A 157 11.12 13.78 -5.41
CA VAL A 157 11.57 13.03 -4.23
C VAL A 157 13.06 12.75 -4.40
N ILE A 158 13.86 13.17 -3.43
CA ILE A 158 15.30 12.94 -3.39
C ILE A 158 15.58 11.92 -2.30
N SER A 159 16.52 11.01 -2.53
CA SER A 159 16.95 10.02 -1.57
C SER A 159 18.45 10.00 -1.35
N THR A 160 18.88 9.47 -0.20
CA THR A 160 20.28 9.10 0.04
C THR A 160 20.36 7.94 1.02
N SER A 161 21.42 7.14 0.93
CA SER A 161 21.62 6.00 1.84
C SER A 161 22.20 6.48 3.17
N LEU A 162 21.62 6.03 4.28
CA LEU A 162 22.17 6.27 5.62
C LEU A 162 23.37 5.36 5.95
N ASN A 163 23.69 4.38 5.10
CA ASN A 163 24.81 3.46 5.29
C ASN A 163 26.13 4.00 4.70
N ASN A 164 26.07 5.05 3.86
CA ASN A 164 27.22 5.63 3.16
C ASN A 164 27.45 7.09 3.58
N SER A 165 28.66 7.60 3.34
CA SER A 165 29.09 8.94 3.73
C SER A 165 28.35 10.07 2.98
N CYS A 166 27.22 10.51 3.54
CA CYS A 166 26.57 11.84 3.51
C CYS A 166 26.43 12.71 2.24
N ASN A 167 26.78 12.31 1.01
CA ASN A 167 26.77 13.29 -0.12
C ASN A 167 26.16 12.85 -1.46
N THR A 168 25.83 11.57 -1.67
CA THR A 168 25.23 11.15 -2.94
C THR A 168 23.72 11.24 -2.85
N LEU A 169 23.17 12.38 -3.29
CA LEU A 169 21.74 12.56 -3.50
C LEU A 169 21.34 11.94 -4.84
N THR A 170 20.30 11.12 -4.83
CA THR A 170 19.70 10.55 -6.03
C THR A 170 18.25 11.01 -6.16
N THR A 171 17.79 11.22 -7.39
CA THR A 171 16.35 11.41 -7.64
C THR A 171 15.68 10.06 -7.52
N ALA A 172 14.68 9.96 -6.64
CA ALA A 172 13.90 8.75 -6.41
C ALA A 172 12.56 8.76 -7.16
N ALA A 173 11.98 9.94 -7.37
CA ALA A 173 10.76 10.13 -8.14
C ALA A 173 10.66 11.58 -8.65
N GLY A 174 10.08 11.77 -9.84
CA GLY A 174 9.91 13.08 -10.48
C GLY A 174 11.18 13.55 -11.21
N GLU A 175 11.05 13.89 -12.49
CA GLU A 175 12.17 14.28 -13.35
C GLU A 175 12.37 15.82 -13.44
N ASP A 176 13.62 16.26 -13.61
CA ASP A 176 13.98 17.66 -13.89
C ASP A 176 13.76 18.05 -15.38
N SER A 177 13.70 17.08 -16.31
CA SER A 177 13.73 17.30 -17.76
C SER A 177 12.50 16.73 -18.48
N SER A 178 11.34 17.37 -18.32
CA SER A 178 10.10 16.93 -18.95
C SER A 178 10.19 16.90 -20.49
N ARG A 179 10.14 15.71 -21.10
CA ARG A 179 9.49 15.54 -22.43
C ARG A 179 7.98 15.35 -22.31
N SER A 180 7.43 15.20 -21.09
CA SER A 180 5.98 15.12 -20.84
C SER A 180 5.56 15.95 -19.63
N LEU A 181 4.63 16.89 -19.84
CA LEU A 181 4.03 17.72 -18.78
C LEU A 181 3.13 16.91 -17.83
N LEU A 182 2.78 15.66 -18.16
CA LEU A 182 1.84 14.82 -17.39
C LEU A 182 2.44 14.29 -16.08
N TYR A 183 3.77 14.12 -16.04
CA TYR A 183 4.50 13.54 -14.90
C TYR A 183 5.28 14.56 -14.08
N LYS A 184 5.24 15.84 -14.47
CA LYS A 184 5.82 16.92 -13.67
C LYS A 184 5.00 17.07 -12.41
N LEU A 185 5.63 16.81 -11.27
CA LEU A 185 4.99 16.95 -9.97
C LEU A 185 4.59 18.43 -9.73
N LYS A 186 3.71 18.68 -8.77
CA LYS A 186 3.39 20.03 -8.34
C LYS A 186 3.04 20.03 -6.86
N ASP A 187 3.78 20.79 -6.07
CA ASP A 187 3.63 20.86 -4.62
C ASP A 187 3.60 19.45 -3.98
N PRO A 188 4.71 18.68 -4.04
CA PRO A 188 4.79 17.36 -3.41
C PRO A 188 4.81 17.47 -1.87
N HIS A 189 3.96 16.71 -1.18
CA HIS A 189 3.87 16.65 0.30
C HIS A 189 4.25 15.27 0.83
N GLY A 190 3.40 14.64 1.64
CA GLY A 190 3.71 13.40 2.32
C GLY A 190 4.03 12.25 1.38
N ILE A 191 4.99 11.43 1.81
CA ILE A 191 5.42 10.22 1.11
C ILE A 191 5.29 9.02 2.01
N PHE A 192 5.03 7.88 1.40
CA PHE A 192 5.07 6.57 2.03
C PHE A 192 5.79 5.60 1.11
N ILE A 193 6.73 4.82 1.65
CA ILE A 193 7.45 3.81 0.89
C ILE A 193 7.12 2.43 1.45
N ASP A 194 6.60 1.56 0.59
CA ASP A 194 6.27 0.18 0.98
C ASP A 194 7.50 -0.74 1.02
N ILE A 195 7.29 -1.99 1.42
CA ILE A 195 8.38 -2.99 1.49
C ILE A 195 8.95 -3.40 0.13
N ASN A 196 8.24 -3.10 -0.96
CA ASN A 196 8.70 -3.32 -2.33
C ASN A 196 9.43 -2.08 -2.88
N LEU A 197 9.67 -1.08 -2.03
CA LEU A 197 10.30 0.19 -2.34
C LEU A 197 9.49 1.05 -3.34
N ASN A 198 8.18 0.83 -3.43
CA ASN A 198 7.31 1.71 -4.19
C ASN A 198 7.05 3.00 -3.42
N ILE A 199 7.09 4.14 -4.11
CA ILE A 199 6.89 5.46 -3.52
C ILE A 199 5.48 5.94 -3.82
N TYR A 200 4.68 6.09 -2.76
CA TYR A 200 3.39 6.75 -2.79
C TYR A 200 3.59 8.21 -2.37
N LEU A 201 3.22 9.14 -3.23
CA LEU A 201 3.43 10.57 -3.03
C LEU A 201 2.10 11.32 -3.11
N ALA A 202 1.81 12.12 -2.08
CA ALA A 202 0.75 13.11 -2.12
C ALA A 202 1.20 14.34 -2.92
N GLU A 203 0.63 14.55 -4.10
CA GLU A 203 0.90 15.69 -4.97
C GLU A 203 -0.22 16.73 -4.80
N ALA A 204 -0.01 17.65 -3.85
CA ALA A 204 -1.07 18.56 -3.42
C ALA A 204 -1.51 19.52 -4.53
N GLY A 205 -0.57 19.99 -5.35
CA GLY A 205 -0.81 21.05 -6.33
C GLY A 205 -1.59 20.60 -7.57
N ASN A 206 -1.63 19.29 -7.83
CA ASN A 206 -2.44 18.67 -8.88
C ASN A 206 -3.58 17.80 -8.32
N GLY A 207 -3.76 17.73 -6.99
CA GLY A 207 -4.89 17.04 -6.39
C GLY A 207 -4.89 15.53 -6.65
N ARG A 208 -3.72 14.89 -6.55
CA ARG A 208 -3.58 13.45 -6.82
C ARG A 208 -2.56 12.76 -5.91
N ILE A 209 -2.66 11.44 -5.84
CA ILE A 209 -1.63 10.55 -5.29
C ILE A 209 -0.96 9.84 -6.46
N GLN A 210 0.38 9.92 -6.49
CA GLN A 210 1.22 9.26 -7.49
C GLN A 210 1.89 8.03 -6.86
N LEU A 211 1.97 6.95 -7.64
CA LEU A 211 2.72 5.74 -7.33
C LEU A 211 3.89 5.63 -8.29
N PHE A 212 5.12 5.61 -7.76
CA PHE A 212 6.33 5.30 -8.50
C PHE A 212 6.79 3.91 -8.08
N SER A 213 6.76 2.95 -9.01
CA SER A 213 7.31 1.63 -8.74
C SER A 213 8.83 1.71 -8.58
N SER A 214 9.42 0.84 -7.77
CA SER A 214 10.87 0.86 -7.54
C SER A 214 11.68 0.92 -8.85
N GLY A 215 12.57 1.91 -8.96
CA GLY A 215 13.41 2.14 -10.14
C GLY A 215 12.72 2.79 -11.33
N GLN A 216 11.43 3.15 -11.24
CA GLN A 216 10.69 3.85 -12.27
C GLN A 216 10.63 5.35 -11.98
N GLU A 217 10.98 6.18 -12.98
CA GLU A 217 10.90 7.65 -12.86
C GLU A 217 9.50 8.19 -13.13
N ASN A 218 8.68 7.45 -13.89
CA ASN A 218 7.30 7.80 -14.22
C ASN A 218 6.32 7.27 -13.18
N GLY A 219 5.48 8.16 -12.66
CA GLY A 219 4.45 7.83 -11.68
C GLY A 219 3.09 7.55 -12.32
N ALA A 220 2.36 6.59 -11.76
CA ALA A 220 0.97 6.32 -12.09
C ALA A 220 0.04 7.00 -11.07
N THR A 221 -1.03 7.66 -11.54
CA THR A 221 -2.02 8.25 -10.64
C THR A 221 -2.90 7.15 -10.06
N VAL A 222 -2.86 6.99 -8.74
CA VAL A 222 -3.60 5.94 -8.01
C VAL A 222 -4.77 6.49 -7.18
N ALA A 223 -4.88 7.81 -7.04
CA ALA A 223 -6.04 8.49 -6.49
C ALA A 223 -6.07 9.97 -6.92
N GLY A 224 -7.25 10.58 -7.04
CA GLY A 224 -7.45 11.95 -7.52
C GLY A 224 -7.62 12.04 -9.04
N CYS A 225 -7.85 13.26 -9.53
CA CYS A 225 -8.12 13.56 -10.95
C CYS A 225 -9.23 12.67 -11.57
N GLY A 226 -10.32 12.46 -10.84
CA GLY A 226 -11.42 11.59 -11.24
C GLY A 226 -11.22 10.09 -10.96
N PHE A 227 -10.08 9.66 -10.38
CA PHE A 227 -9.81 8.25 -10.10
C PHE A 227 -9.67 7.94 -8.59
N PRO A 228 -10.21 6.80 -8.10
CA PRO A 228 -11.25 5.99 -8.74
C PRO A 228 -12.62 6.69 -8.62
N GLN A 229 -13.57 6.32 -9.48
CA GLN A 229 -15.00 6.69 -9.32
C GLN A 229 -15.26 8.21 -9.18
N ASN A 230 -14.67 9.03 -10.04
CA ASN A 230 -14.79 10.50 -10.02
C ASN A 230 -14.29 11.15 -8.72
N LEU A 231 -13.33 10.52 -8.03
CA LEU A 231 -12.67 11.13 -6.88
C LEU A 231 -11.75 12.26 -7.33
N ASP A 232 -12.09 13.48 -6.95
CA ASP A 232 -11.19 14.63 -6.99
C ASP A 232 -10.69 14.93 -5.59
N LEU A 233 -9.36 14.95 -5.44
CA LEU A 233 -8.70 15.36 -4.21
C LEU A 233 -8.32 16.84 -4.29
N ASN A 234 -8.51 17.55 -3.19
CA ASN A 234 -8.15 18.94 -3.04
C ASN A 234 -7.06 19.08 -1.97
N ASN A 235 -5.84 19.40 -2.41
CA ASN A 235 -4.64 19.50 -1.57
C ASN A 235 -4.43 18.27 -0.65
N PRO A 236 -4.22 17.06 -1.20
CA PRO A 236 -3.77 15.93 -0.39
C PRO A 236 -2.41 16.22 0.26
N THR A 237 -2.27 15.98 1.56
CA THR A 237 -1.08 16.35 2.36
C THR A 237 -0.27 15.16 2.86
N ASP A 238 -0.90 14.00 2.99
CA ASP A 238 -0.26 12.76 3.43
C ASP A 238 -0.97 11.55 2.84
N VAL A 239 -0.21 10.47 2.66
CA VAL A 239 -0.72 9.16 2.24
C VAL A 239 -0.02 8.07 3.06
N ILE A 240 -0.78 7.08 3.53
CA ILE A 240 -0.27 5.88 4.20
C ILE A 240 -1.03 4.65 3.71
N LEU A 241 -0.47 3.45 3.93
CA LEU A 241 -1.11 2.19 3.54
C LEU A 241 -1.41 1.30 4.74
N ASP A 242 -2.53 0.59 4.69
CA ASP A 242 -2.79 -0.54 5.60
C ASP A 242 -2.04 -1.81 5.15
N ALA A 243 -2.16 -2.92 5.89
CA ALA A 243 -1.45 -4.16 5.59
C ALA A 243 -1.80 -4.77 4.22
N ASP A 244 -3.04 -4.55 3.75
CA ASP A 244 -3.55 -5.09 2.48
C ASP A 244 -3.28 -4.14 1.30
N GLY A 245 -2.62 -3.00 1.56
CA GLY A 245 -2.23 -2.03 0.54
C GLY A 245 -3.30 -1.00 0.20
N ASN A 246 -4.35 -0.86 1.01
CA ASN A 246 -5.34 0.21 0.81
C ASN A 246 -4.73 1.55 1.25
N LEU A 247 -4.94 2.59 0.43
CA LEU A 247 -4.44 3.94 0.72
C LEU A 247 -5.37 4.65 1.68
N TYR A 248 -4.80 5.42 2.59
CA TYR A 248 -5.50 6.39 3.43
C TYR A 248 -4.83 7.73 3.20
N ILE A 249 -5.64 8.75 2.93
CA ILE A 249 -5.18 10.05 2.44
C ILE A 249 -5.75 11.15 3.33
N ALA A 250 -4.88 12.02 3.81
CA ALA A 250 -5.27 13.27 4.46
C ALA A 250 -5.57 14.32 3.39
N GLU A 251 -6.80 14.80 3.33
CA GLU A 251 -7.23 15.80 2.36
C GLU A 251 -7.48 17.14 3.04
N ARG A 252 -6.50 18.05 2.92
CA ARG A 252 -6.51 19.34 3.59
C ARG A 252 -7.62 20.25 3.06
N GLY A 253 -7.83 20.28 1.74
CA GLY A 253 -8.78 21.20 1.10
C GLY A 253 -10.24 20.88 1.40
N GLN A 254 -10.57 19.61 1.67
CA GLN A 254 -11.92 19.18 2.05
C GLN A 254 -12.07 18.80 3.53
N ASN A 255 -11.02 18.96 4.34
CA ASN A 255 -10.99 18.66 5.77
C ASN A 255 -11.42 17.23 6.12
N ARG A 256 -10.95 16.25 5.36
CA ARG A 256 -11.38 14.85 5.50
C ARG A 256 -10.25 13.86 5.34
N ILE A 257 -10.47 12.65 5.83
CA ILE A 257 -9.64 11.48 5.55
C ILE A 257 -10.43 10.55 4.63
N VAL A 258 -9.82 10.16 3.51
CA VAL A 258 -10.41 9.23 2.54
C VAL A 258 -9.57 7.96 2.43
N ARG A 259 -10.22 6.83 2.19
CA ARG A 259 -9.57 5.54 1.92
C ARG A 259 -9.82 5.12 0.50
N ILE A 260 -8.81 4.55 -0.16
CA ILE A 260 -8.90 3.93 -1.48
C ILE A 260 -8.57 2.44 -1.34
N GLY A 261 -9.45 1.59 -1.85
CA GLY A 261 -9.22 0.15 -1.91
C GLY A 261 -9.91 -0.50 -3.11
N PRO A 262 -9.95 -1.84 -3.20
CA PRO A 262 -10.51 -2.56 -4.35
C PRO A 262 -11.97 -2.20 -4.66
N SER A 263 -12.76 -1.84 -3.64
CA SER A 263 -14.16 -1.42 -3.81
C SER A 263 -14.33 0.05 -4.22
N GLY A 264 -13.24 0.78 -4.47
CA GLY A 264 -13.22 2.21 -4.73
C GLY A 264 -12.82 3.06 -3.53
N TYR A 265 -13.19 4.33 -3.57
CA TYR A 265 -12.94 5.25 -2.47
C TYR A 265 -14.07 5.27 -1.44
N LYS A 266 -13.73 5.52 -0.18
CA LYS A 266 -14.67 5.75 0.93
C LYS A 266 -14.21 6.96 1.73
N TYR A 267 -15.16 7.81 2.11
CA TYR A 267 -14.96 8.80 3.16
C TYR A 267 -14.89 8.08 4.52
N ILE A 268 -13.90 8.43 5.35
CA ILE A 268 -13.64 7.73 6.62
C ILE A 268 -13.83 8.64 7.83
N LEU A 269 -13.29 9.87 7.80
CA LEU A 269 -13.31 10.83 8.93
C LEU A 269 -13.34 12.28 8.43
N GLY A 270 -13.74 13.19 9.32
CA GLY A 270 -13.68 14.65 9.10
C GLY A 270 -14.94 15.25 8.49
N LYS A 271 -15.89 15.63 9.33
CA LYS A 271 -17.15 16.23 8.92
C LYS A 271 -16.92 17.69 8.51
N GLN A 272 -17.59 18.12 7.44
CA GLN A 272 -17.68 19.54 7.12
C GLN A 272 -18.56 20.24 8.16
N GLY A 273 -17.97 21.21 8.85
CA GLY A 273 -18.67 22.02 9.84
C GLY A 273 -18.07 23.41 9.96
N THR A 274 -18.81 24.31 10.60
CA THR A 274 -18.45 25.72 10.73
C THR A 274 -17.58 25.99 11.95
N ASN A 275 -17.70 25.16 13.00
CA ASN A 275 -16.98 25.36 14.25
C ASN A 275 -15.53 24.88 14.16
N LYS A 276 -15.28 23.84 13.35
CA LYS A 276 -13.96 23.24 13.04
C LYS A 276 -13.18 22.73 14.26
N LYS A 277 -13.76 22.79 15.45
CA LYS A 277 -13.19 22.36 16.73
C LYS A 277 -13.97 21.22 17.39
N LEU A 278 -15.10 20.80 16.80
CA LEU A 278 -15.84 19.66 17.33
C LEU A 278 -15.05 18.34 17.16
N PRO A 279 -15.30 17.32 17.99
CA PRO A 279 -14.60 16.03 17.90
C PRO A 279 -14.68 15.36 16.53
N ASP A 280 -15.81 15.52 15.82
CA ASP A 280 -16.08 14.95 14.48
C ASP A 280 -15.64 15.85 13.32
N GLU A 281 -15.21 17.08 13.60
CA GLU A 281 -14.80 18.06 12.59
C GLU A 281 -13.27 18.17 12.56
N LEU A 282 -12.69 17.97 11.38
CA LEU A 282 -11.28 18.25 11.11
C LEU A 282 -11.14 19.65 10.50
N ASN A 283 -9.94 20.22 10.61
CA ASN A 283 -9.59 21.53 10.10
C ASN A 283 -8.18 21.51 9.51
N GLN A 284 -8.15 21.35 8.18
CA GLN A 284 -6.94 21.26 7.38
C GLN A 284 -5.98 20.18 7.91
N PRO A 285 -6.41 18.91 7.96
CA PRO A 285 -5.58 17.82 8.43
C PRO A 285 -4.32 17.70 7.57
N TYR A 286 -3.17 17.49 8.21
CA TYR A 286 -1.89 17.52 7.50
C TYR A 286 -1.14 16.17 7.49
N SER A 287 -1.15 15.41 8.58
CA SER A 287 -0.51 14.10 8.64
C SER A 287 -1.38 13.08 9.34
N ILE A 288 -1.30 11.82 8.90
CA ILE A 288 -2.03 10.69 9.48
C ILE A 288 -1.12 9.50 9.78
N ARG A 289 -1.33 8.81 10.91
CA ARG A 289 -0.65 7.55 11.22
C ARG A 289 -1.60 6.56 11.88
N PHE A 290 -1.34 5.28 11.66
CA PHE A 290 -1.99 4.21 12.41
C PHE A 290 -1.25 3.91 13.70
N ASP A 291 -2.01 3.54 14.73
CA ASP A 291 -1.47 2.66 15.77
C ASP A 291 -1.61 1.19 15.34
N SER A 292 -0.94 0.28 16.05
CA SER A 292 -0.95 -1.16 15.79
C SER A 292 -2.35 -1.79 15.92
N TYR A 293 -3.31 -1.09 16.52
CA TYR A 293 -4.69 -1.53 16.68
C TYR A 293 -5.60 -1.02 15.56
N GLY A 294 -5.09 -0.17 14.66
CA GLY A 294 -5.84 0.41 13.55
C GLY A 294 -6.55 1.72 13.86
N SER A 295 -6.32 2.34 15.02
CA SER A 295 -6.79 3.71 15.26
C SER A 295 -6.02 4.69 14.38
N ILE A 296 -6.71 5.74 13.90
CA ILE A 296 -6.10 6.79 13.08
C ILE A 296 -5.80 7.99 13.97
N TYR A 297 -4.55 8.45 13.95
CA TYR A 297 -4.14 9.70 14.55
C TYR A 297 -3.96 10.74 13.45
N VAL A 298 -4.47 11.94 13.68
CA VAL A 298 -4.51 13.03 12.71
C VAL A 298 -3.88 14.27 13.33
N ALA A 299 -2.93 14.88 12.63
CA ALA A 299 -2.51 16.26 12.90
C ALA A 299 -3.60 17.20 12.37
N ASP A 300 -4.46 17.64 13.27
CA ASP A 300 -5.59 18.53 12.97
C ASP A 300 -5.13 19.99 13.06
N THR A 301 -4.30 20.36 12.08
CA THR A 301 -3.34 21.47 12.15
C THR A 301 -3.99 22.80 12.50
N HIS A 302 -5.11 23.19 11.87
CA HIS A 302 -5.72 24.50 12.15
C HIS A 302 -6.67 24.50 13.36
N SER A 303 -6.78 23.35 14.02
CA SER A 303 -7.42 23.21 15.32
C SER A 303 -6.42 22.96 16.44
N ASP A 304 -5.13 23.12 16.15
CA ASP A 304 -4.00 23.08 17.08
C ASP A 304 -3.97 21.84 17.97
N ARG A 305 -4.35 20.69 17.40
CA ARG A 305 -4.48 19.44 18.15
C ARG A 305 -4.03 18.21 17.36
N ILE A 306 -3.67 17.15 18.08
CA ILE A 306 -3.65 15.79 17.55
C ILE A 306 -4.94 15.10 17.98
N GLN A 307 -5.69 14.56 17.02
CA GLN A 307 -6.89 13.78 17.27
C GLN A 307 -6.63 12.29 17.05
N LYS A 308 -7.19 11.44 17.91
CA LYS A 308 -7.24 10.00 17.76
C LYS A 308 -8.67 9.55 17.48
N PHE A 309 -8.87 8.80 16.40
CA PHE A 309 -10.11 8.13 16.06
C PHE A 309 -9.93 6.63 16.25
N THR A 310 -10.63 6.09 17.23
CA THR A 310 -10.52 4.67 17.61
C THR A 310 -11.22 3.80 16.58
N LEU A 311 -10.58 2.70 16.17
CA LEU A 311 -11.21 1.69 15.32
C LEU A 311 -12.41 1.08 16.06
N ALA A 312 -13.60 1.24 15.49
CA ALA A 312 -14.86 0.81 16.09
C ALA A 312 -15.21 -0.62 15.68
N THR A 313 -15.20 -0.91 14.39
CA THR A 313 -15.43 -2.27 13.87
C THR A 313 -14.40 -2.62 12.80
N ASN A 314 -13.95 -3.87 12.80
CA ASN A 314 -13.05 -4.41 11.78
C ASN A 314 -13.56 -5.77 11.29
N SER A 315 -14.75 -5.78 10.69
CA SER A 315 -15.44 -7.01 10.28
C SER A 315 -15.14 -7.38 8.84
N CYS A 316 -14.56 -8.57 8.64
CA CYS A 316 -14.19 -9.11 7.31
C CYS A 316 -15.26 -10.05 6.71
N ASN A 317 -16.41 -10.22 7.37
CA ASN A 317 -17.44 -11.17 6.93
C ASN A 317 -18.50 -10.48 6.07
N SER A 318 -18.70 -11.02 4.86
CA SER A 318 -19.96 -10.88 4.12
C SER A 318 -20.49 -12.28 3.81
N THR A 319 -21.06 -12.95 4.79
CA THR A 319 -22.19 -13.84 4.50
C THR A 319 -23.41 -12.94 4.42
N THR A 320 -23.72 -12.47 3.21
CA THR A 320 -25.06 -11.98 2.89
C THR A 320 -26.00 -13.19 2.99
N THR A 321 -26.56 -13.43 4.17
CA THR A 321 -27.81 -14.21 4.25
C THR A 321 -28.88 -13.37 3.57
N ALA A 322 -29.03 -13.55 2.25
CA ALA A 322 -30.24 -13.15 1.56
C ALA A 322 -31.39 -13.93 2.20
N SER A 323 -32.13 -13.28 3.09
CA SER A 323 -33.42 -13.78 3.54
C SER A 323 -34.38 -13.64 2.37
N PHE A 324 -34.46 -14.67 1.52
CA PHE A 324 -35.50 -14.78 0.52
C PHE A 324 -36.82 -15.08 1.25
N ILE A 325 -37.64 -14.05 1.47
CA ILE A 325 -39.05 -14.26 1.77
C ILE A 325 -39.67 -14.69 0.44
N VAL A 326 -40.03 -15.98 0.32
CA VAL A 326 -40.83 -16.47 -0.80
C VAL A 326 -42.26 -15.94 -0.62
N GLY A 327 -42.50 -14.74 -1.17
CA GLY A 327 -43.82 -14.19 -1.39
C GLY A 327 -44.50 -14.86 -2.58
N SER A 328 -45.79 -15.13 -2.43
CA SER A 328 -46.68 -15.87 -3.34
C SER A 328 -46.55 -15.54 -4.83
N ALA A 329 -46.66 -16.61 -5.64
CA ALA A 329 -46.62 -16.65 -7.09
C ALA A 329 -47.31 -15.49 -7.82
N ALA A 330 -46.53 -14.77 -8.64
CA ALA A 330 -47.03 -14.02 -9.77
C ALA A 330 -46.57 -14.72 -11.06
N THR A 331 -47.53 -15.27 -11.79
CA THR A 331 -47.33 -15.88 -13.11
C THR A 331 -46.96 -14.82 -14.14
N THR A 332 -45.75 -14.91 -14.69
CA THR A 332 -45.40 -14.26 -15.96
C THR A 332 -44.97 -15.33 -16.95
N LYS A 333 -45.76 -15.48 -18.01
CA LYS A 333 -45.52 -16.38 -19.15
C LYS A 333 -44.31 -15.87 -19.95
N CYS A 334 -43.34 -16.73 -20.20
CA CYS A 334 -42.52 -16.67 -21.41
C CYS A 334 -42.61 -18.03 -22.11
N PHE A 335 -43.02 -18.00 -23.38
CA PHE A 335 -42.97 -19.13 -24.31
C PHE A 335 -41.55 -19.25 -24.87
N ILE A 336 -40.97 -20.45 -24.85
CA ILE A 336 -40.01 -20.93 -25.86
C ILE A 336 -40.35 -22.41 -26.13
N GLU A 337 -40.48 -22.77 -27.42
CA GLU A 337 -40.68 -24.13 -27.91
C GLU A 337 -39.40 -24.97 -27.82
N GLY A 338 -39.53 -26.27 -27.53
CA GLY A 338 -38.44 -27.26 -27.61
C GLY A 338 -38.27 -28.11 -26.35
N GLU A 339 -38.59 -29.40 -26.46
CA GLU A 339 -38.63 -30.46 -25.44
C GLU A 339 -37.30 -30.66 -24.68
N THR A 340 -37.17 -31.23 -23.46
CA THR A 340 -37.85 -32.37 -22.81
C THR A 340 -37.75 -32.25 -21.27
N GLN A 341 -38.75 -32.76 -20.56
CA GLN A 341 -38.87 -32.72 -19.09
C GLN A 341 -38.17 -33.90 -18.38
N ILE A 342 -37.58 -33.62 -17.20
CA ILE A 342 -37.57 -34.57 -16.08
C ILE A 342 -38.07 -33.82 -14.83
N ALA A 343 -39.32 -34.03 -14.48
CA ALA A 343 -39.92 -33.56 -13.25
C ALA A 343 -39.50 -34.48 -12.09
N THR A 344 -38.80 -33.93 -11.08
CA THR A 344 -38.66 -34.62 -9.79
C THR A 344 -39.49 -33.86 -8.76
N THR A 345 -40.54 -34.52 -8.28
CA THR A 345 -41.44 -34.03 -7.23
C THR A 345 -40.72 -34.13 -5.88
N ILE A 346 -40.46 -33.02 -5.20
CA ILE A 346 -40.15 -33.03 -3.77
C ILE A 346 -41.45 -32.73 -3.02
N LYS A 347 -42.03 -33.76 -2.41
CA LYS A 347 -43.13 -33.63 -1.45
C LYS A 347 -42.55 -33.47 -0.04
N GLY A 348 -42.96 -32.39 0.62
CA GLY A 348 -43.09 -32.33 2.09
C GLY A 348 -42.00 -31.55 2.84
N PRO A 349 -42.35 -30.88 3.96
CA PRO A 349 -41.40 -30.14 4.78
C PRO A 349 -40.72 -31.11 5.75
N THR A 350 -39.39 -31.10 5.78
CA THR A 350 -38.61 -31.69 6.88
C THR A 350 -37.70 -30.62 7.45
N THR A 351 -38.02 -30.20 8.66
CA THR A 351 -37.16 -29.41 9.54
C THR A 351 -35.97 -30.27 9.93
N THR A 352 -34.77 -29.92 9.46
CA THR A 352 -33.52 -30.53 9.93
C THR A 352 -32.70 -29.48 10.68
N THR A 353 -32.59 -29.65 11.99
CA THR A 353 -31.68 -28.89 12.85
C THR A 353 -30.24 -29.28 12.53
N ILE A 354 -29.44 -28.35 12.03
CA ILE A 354 -27.99 -28.56 11.89
C ILE A 354 -27.33 -28.06 13.18
N LYS A 355 -26.84 -29.00 14.00
CA LYS A 355 -25.89 -28.72 15.09
C LYS A 355 -24.51 -28.46 14.48
N GLU A 356 -23.80 -27.52 15.08
CA GLU A 356 -22.42 -27.13 14.74
C GLU A 356 -21.51 -28.35 14.56
N GLN A 357 -20.88 -28.44 13.38
CA GLN A 357 -19.67 -29.22 13.17
C GLN A 357 -18.56 -28.26 12.76
N THR A 358 -17.56 -28.13 13.62
CA THR A 358 -16.26 -27.53 13.32
C THR A 358 -15.48 -28.49 12.42
N THR A 359 -15.33 -28.13 11.14
CA THR A 359 -14.39 -28.76 10.22
C THR A 359 -13.23 -27.82 9.96
N THR A 360 -12.04 -28.24 10.37
CA THR A 360 -10.75 -27.69 9.91
C THR A 360 -10.61 -27.91 8.42
N VAL A 361 -10.54 -26.82 7.64
CA VAL A 361 -10.20 -26.84 6.22
C VAL A 361 -8.70 -26.57 6.10
N SER A 362 -7.93 -27.58 5.72
CA SER A 362 -6.57 -27.44 5.22
C SER A 362 -6.62 -27.02 3.75
N ASN A 363 -5.94 -25.93 3.41
CA ASN A 363 -5.80 -25.42 2.05
C ASN A 363 -5.11 -26.45 1.14
N ALA A 364 -5.81 -26.85 0.07
CA ALA A 364 -5.19 -27.37 -1.14
C ALA A 364 -5.94 -26.81 -2.36
N LEU A 365 -5.36 -25.78 -2.97
CA LEU A 365 -5.74 -25.31 -4.30
C LEU A 365 -5.21 -26.31 -5.32
N THR A 366 -6.09 -27.06 -5.97
CA THR A 366 -5.80 -27.67 -7.27
C THR A 366 -6.98 -27.40 -8.19
N ASN A 367 -6.75 -26.53 -9.18
CA ASN A 367 -7.63 -26.41 -10.33
C ASN A 367 -7.39 -27.64 -11.21
N THR A 368 -8.36 -28.53 -11.30
CA THR A 368 -8.37 -29.61 -12.29
C THR A 368 -9.51 -29.36 -13.26
N TYR A 369 -9.17 -29.12 -14.53
CA TYR A 369 -10.11 -29.18 -15.64
C TYR A 369 -10.61 -30.63 -15.78
N LEU A 370 -11.91 -30.85 -15.70
CA LEU A 370 -12.55 -32.11 -16.09
C LEU A 370 -13.44 -31.87 -17.31
N SER A 371 -12.94 -32.32 -18.45
CA SER A 371 -13.75 -32.61 -19.63
C SER A 371 -14.69 -33.78 -19.34
N THR A 372 -15.92 -33.69 -19.82
CA THR A 372 -16.96 -34.71 -19.67
C THR A 372 -16.67 -35.95 -20.52
N GLU A 373 -16.32 -37.07 -19.87
CA GLU A 373 -16.51 -38.41 -20.42
C GLU A 373 -17.29 -39.31 -19.46
N LYS A 374 -18.34 -39.94 -19.99
CA LYS A 374 -19.17 -40.94 -19.31
C LYS A 374 -18.34 -42.20 -19.07
N ILE A 375 -18.15 -42.60 -17.80
CA ILE A 375 -17.80 -43.98 -17.47
C ILE A 375 -18.66 -44.46 -16.29
N ASN A 376 -19.51 -45.44 -16.57
CA ASN A 376 -20.26 -46.23 -15.60
C ASN A 376 -19.34 -47.31 -15.04
N THR A 377 -19.01 -47.30 -13.74
CA THR A 377 -18.69 -48.53 -13.00
C THR A 377 -18.73 -48.31 -11.50
N THR A 378 -19.44 -49.21 -10.81
CA THR A 378 -19.50 -49.35 -9.35
C THR A 378 -18.49 -50.40 -8.91
N THR A 379 -17.48 -50.10 -8.07
CA THR A 379 -17.07 -50.90 -6.89
C THR A 379 -15.76 -50.45 -6.21
N SER A 380 -15.82 -50.46 -4.87
CA SER A 380 -14.86 -50.97 -3.86
C SER A 380 -13.43 -50.41 -3.69
N ILE A 381 -13.07 -50.32 -2.41
CA ILE A 381 -11.97 -49.62 -1.73
C ILE A 381 -10.67 -50.46 -1.64
N GLN A 382 -9.51 -49.77 -1.47
CA GLN A 382 -8.32 -50.03 -0.61
C GLN A 382 -6.92 -49.95 -1.30
N PRO A 383 -5.81 -49.68 -0.56
CA PRO A 383 -4.77 -48.70 -0.90
C PRO A 383 -3.39 -49.32 -1.23
N TYR A 384 -2.41 -48.42 -1.45
CA TYR A 384 -0.97 -48.57 -1.72
C TYR A 384 -0.58 -48.58 -3.20
N SER A 385 0.16 -47.55 -3.65
CA SER A 385 1.62 -47.64 -3.80
C SER A 385 2.21 -46.38 -4.48
N THR A 386 3.47 -46.15 -4.15
CA THR A 386 4.39 -45.06 -4.50
C THR A 386 4.74 -44.97 -5.99
N THR A 387 4.88 -43.77 -6.53
CA THR A 387 5.78 -43.53 -7.69
C THR A 387 6.38 -42.12 -7.70
N THR A 388 7.69 -42.14 -7.92
CA THR A 388 8.71 -41.10 -7.98
C THR A 388 8.59 -40.25 -9.25
N PHE A 389 8.85 -38.93 -9.16
CA PHE A 389 9.20 -38.12 -10.33
C PHE A 389 10.58 -37.49 -10.13
N VAL A 390 11.40 -37.64 -11.18
CA VAL A 390 12.79 -37.22 -11.32
C VAL A 390 12.80 -35.79 -11.87
N GLU A 391 13.54 -34.89 -11.22
CA GLU A 391 13.89 -33.56 -11.72
C GLU A 391 15.13 -33.69 -12.62
N GLU A 392 15.03 -33.25 -13.87
CA GLU A 392 16.20 -33.05 -14.73
C GLU A 392 16.59 -31.57 -14.71
N VAL A 393 17.72 -31.30 -14.06
CA VAL A 393 18.44 -30.03 -14.06
C VAL A 393 19.46 -30.09 -15.20
N THR A 394 19.40 -29.14 -16.14
CA THR A 394 20.50 -28.91 -17.09
C THR A 394 21.16 -27.57 -16.80
N THR A 395 22.38 -27.68 -16.25
CA THR A 395 23.42 -26.64 -16.20
C THR A 395 24.09 -26.50 -17.57
N ILE A 396 24.43 -25.27 -17.96
CA ILE A 396 25.53 -25.02 -18.92
C ILE A 396 26.46 -23.97 -18.32
N SER A 397 27.75 -24.30 -18.35
CA SER A 397 28.90 -23.54 -17.86
C SER A 397 29.75 -22.96 -18.99
N ASN A 398 30.72 -22.13 -18.57
CA ASN A 398 31.97 -21.68 -19.22
C ASN A 398 31.95 -20.22 -19.69
N ASP A 399 33.01 -19.43 -19.62
CA ASP A 399 34.12 -19.24 -18.67
C ASP A 399 34.89 -17.98 -19.18
N GLU A 400 35.47 -17.22 -18.25
CA GLU A 400 36.61 -16.28 -18.34
C GLU A 400 36.64 -14.99 -19.23
N ASN A 401 36.87 -13.87 -18.50
CA ASN A 401 37.77 -12.71 -18.73
C ASN A 401 37.84 -11.97 -20.08
N GLU A 402 37.42 -10.70 -20.07
CA GLU A 402 38.28 -9.58 -20.51
C GLU A 402 37.83 -8.25 -19.87
N GLN A 403 38.78 -7.57 -19.21
CA GLN A 403 38.63 -6.15 -18.86
C GLN A 403 38.63 -5.33 -20.15
N LEU A 404 37.75 -4.33 -20.26
CA LEU A 404 38.07 -3.01 -20.81
C LEU A 404 36.94 -2.02 -20.49
N SER A 405 37.36 -0.94 -19.83
CA SER A 405 36.61 0.28 -19.60
C SER A 405 35.92 0.80 -20.87
N ASN A 406 34.60 0.99 -20.84
CA ASN A 406 33.93 1.92 -21.73
C ASN A 406 32.74 2.59 -21.01
N ILE A 407 32.76 3.92 -21.07
CA ILE A 407 31.75 4.83 -20.59
C ILE A 407 30.51 4.62 -21.47
N PHE A 408 29.44 4.03 -20.92
CA PHE A 408 28.16 3.87 -21.64
C PHE A 408 27.30 5.13 -21.47
N TYR A 409 27.17 5.88 -22.55
CA TYR A 409 25.99 6.72 -22.77
C TYR A 409 24.79 5.78 -23.00
N PRO A 410 23.58 6.09 -22.49
CA PRO A 410 22.41 5.28 -22.79
C PRO A 410 22.13 5.34 -24.29
N HIS A 411 22.26 4.19 -24.95
CA HIS A 411 21.86 4.01 -26.34
C HIS A 411 20.33 4.01 -26.37
N ALA A 412 19.73 4.95 -27.09
CA ALA A 412 18.29 4.89 -27.37
C ALA A 412 18.03 3.75 -28.36
N CYS A 413 17.08 2.87 -28.05
CA CYS A 413 16.64 1.81 -28.95
C CYS A 413 16.03 2.45 -30.21
N GLU A 414 16.53 2.07 -31.39
CA GLU A 414 16.12 2.66 -32.66
C GLU A 414 14.71 2.22 -33.09
N ASN A 415 14.13 1.21 -32.43
CA ASN A 415 12.85 0.60 -32.80
C ASN A 415 11.82 0.73 -31.65
N SER A 416 10.59 1.19 -31.95
CA SER A 416 9.55 1.45 -30.94
C SER A 416 8.98 0.19 -30.27
N THR A 417 9.34 -0.98 -30.79
CA THR A 417 8.86 -2.29 -30.33
C THR A 417 9.81 -2.95 -29.32
N GLU A 418 10.90 -2.31 -28.92
CA GLU A 418 11.91 -2.85 -27.99
C GLU A 418 12.32 -1.80 -26.93
N ILE A 419 12.44 -2.22 -25.67
CA ILE A 419 12.81 -1.41 -24.50
C ILE A 419 13.90 -2.12 -23.68
N GLY A 420 14.49 -1.43 -22.70
CA GLY A 420 15.57 -1.93 -21.85
C GLY A 420 16.93 -1.30 -22.17
N SER A 421 17.89 -1.45 -21.26
CA SER A 421 19.25 -0.90 -21.43
C SER A 421 20.05 -1.56 -22.56
N HIS A 422 19.55 -2.68 -23.11
CA HIS A 422 20.14 -3.42 -24.23
C HIS A 422 19.14 -3.69 -25.37
N CYS A 423 17.96 -3.04 -25.37
CA CYS A 423 16.91 -3.23 -26.39
C CYS A 423 16.48 -4.71 -26.57
N ASP A 424 16.52 -5.46 -25.47
CA ASP A 424 16.30 -6.90 -25.41
C ASP A 424 14.89 -7.26 -24.93
N VAL A 425 14.08 -6.28 -24.52
CA VAL A 425 12.72 -6.47 -24.03
C VAL A 425 11.72 -6.02 -25.09
N SER A 426 10.91 -6.95 -25.60
CA SER A 426 9.84 -6.62 -26.54
C SER A 426 8.74 -5.78 -25.86
N ASN A 427 8.41 -4.62 -26.44
CA ASN A 427 7.35 -3.68 -26.03
C ASN A 427 5.95 -4.18 -26.45
N ALA A 428 5.66 -5.47 -26.25
CA ALA A 428 4.42 -6.12 -26.66
C ALA A 428 3.60 -6.57 -25.42
N PRO A 429 2.79 -5.67 -24.81
CA PRO A 429 2.07 -5.95 -23.57
C PRO A 429 1.22 -7.22 -23.61
N CYS A 430 0.64 -7.57 -24.76
CA CYS A 430 -0.18 -8.76 -24.89
C CYS A 430 0.57 -10.08 -24.73
N ASN A 431 1.86 -10.12 -25.06
CA ASN A 431 2.67 -11.33 -24.97
C ASN A 431 3.27 -11.54 -23.58
N GLN A 432 3.51 -10.45 -22.84
CA GLN A 432 4.18 -10.49 -21.54
C GLN A 432 3.21 -10.43 -20.36
N LEU A 433 2.19 -9.58 -20.44
CA LEU A 433 1.31 -9.28 -19.31
C LEU A 433 -0.04 -9.99 -19.42
N GLN A 434 -0.42 -10.46 -20.61
CA GLN A 434 -1.74 -11.02 -20.93
C GLN A 434 -2.88 -10.25 -20.24
N PRO A 435 -2.99 -8.93 -20.48
CA PRO A 435 -3.78 -8.04 -19.63
C PRO A 435 -5.30 -8.20 -19.78
N CYS A 436 -5.79 -8.90 -20.81
CA CYS A 436 -7.22 -9.09 -21.03
C CYS A 436 -7.76 -10.24 -20.19
N LEU A 437 -8.74 -9.93 -19.34
CA LEU A 437 -9.43 -10.88 -18.47
C LEU A 437 -10.65 -11.50 -19.17
N ASN A 438 -11.25 -12.51 -18.54
CA ASN A 438 -12.51 -13.14 -18.99
C ASN A 438 -12.49 -13.63 -20.45
N ASN A 439 -11.35 -14.20 -20.90
CA ASN A 439 -11.11 -14.62 -22.29
C ASN A 439 -11.20 -13.49 -23.33
N GLY A 440 -10.91 -12.24 -22.93
CA GLY A 440 -10.74 -11.14 -23.87
C GLY A 440 -9.54 -11.32 -24.78
N THR A 441 -9.68 -10.93 -26.05
CA THR A 441 -8.59 -11.02 -27.03
C THR A 441 -7.72 -9.76 -26.93
N CYS A 442 -6.44 -9.94 -26.62
CA CYS A 442 -5.48 -8.84 -26.54
C CYS A 442 -4.88 -8.50 -27.91
N SER A 443 -4.72 -7.21 -28.20
CA SER A 443 -3.97 -6.72 -29.36
C SER A 443 -3.10 -5.52 -28.98
N ASN A 444 -1.81 -5.58 -29.33
CA ASN A 444 -0.87 -4.48 -29.06
C ASN A 444 -1.25 -3.25 -29.89
N ASN A 445 -1.11 -2.06 -29.29
CA ASN A 445 -1.42 -0.81 -29.96
C ASN A 445 -0.54 0.32 -29.41
N ASP A 446 0.46 0.70 -30.21
CA ASP A 446 1.47 1.72 -29.88
C ASP A 446 0.92 3.15 -29.81
N THR A 447 -0.34 3.36 -30.20
CA THR A 447 -1.00 4.67 -30.17
C THR A 447 -1.87 4.87 -28.92
N ASN A 448 -2.09 3.81 -28.14
CA ASN A 448 -2.85 3.87 -26.89
C ASN A 448 -1.89 4.09 -25.70
N VAL A 449 -2.32 4.85 -24.70
CA VAL A 449 -1.57 5.11 -23.45
C VAL A 449 -1.19 3.82 -22.71
N HIS A 450 -1.96 2.75 -22.92
CA HIS A 450 -1.71 1.43 -22.33
C HIS A 450 -0.85 0.50 -23.20
N GLY A 451 -0.54 0.86 -24.45
CA GLY A 451 0.23 0.00 -25.38
C GLY A 451 -0.53 -1.23 -25.89
N TYR A 452 -1.79 -1.43 -25.50
CA TYR A 452 -2.66 -2.52 -25.96
C TYR A 452 -4.15 -2.13 -25.92
N PHE A 453 -5.01 -2.98 -26.48
CA PHE A 453 -6.45 -2.96 -26.23
C PHE A 453 -7.01 -4.39 -26.12
N CYS A 454 -8.10 -4.53 -25.37
CA CYS A 454 -8.81 -5.79 -25.19
C CYS A 454 -10.15 -5.78 -25.93
N LEU A 455 -10.40 -6.84 -26.71
CA LEU A 455 -11.72 -7.13 -27.27
C LEU A 455 -12.47 -8.06 -26.33
N CYS A 456 -13.54 -7.54 -25.72
CA CYS A 456 -14.27 -8.26 -24.70
C CYS A 456 -15.32 -9.21 -25.27
N PRO A 457 -15.46 -10.43 -24.72
CA PRO A 457 -16.53 -11.35 -25.11
C PRO A 457 -17.89 -10.80 -24.68
N GLU A 458 -18.94 -11.33 -25.29
CA GLU A 458 -20.31 -10.92 -25.00
C GLU A 458 -20.63 -11.07 -23.51
N GLY A 459 -21.13 -9.99 -22.90
CA GLY A 459 -21.39 -9.93 -21.46
C GLY A 459 -20.27 -9.35 -20.60
N PHE A 460 -19.12 -9.00 -21.19
CA PHE A 460 -18.01 -8.35 -20.50
C PHE A 460 -17.61 -7.01 -21.12
N ASN A 461 -17.24 -6.03 -20.28
CA ASN A 461 -16.80 -4.70 -20.68
C ASN A 461 -15.60 -4.23 -19.84
N GLY A 462 -15.09 -3.04 -20.13
CA GLY A 462 -13.93 -2.44 -19.47
C GLY A 462 -12.66 -2.58 -20.29
N THR A 463 -11.62 -1.82 -19.91
CA THR A 463 -10.33 -1.75 -20.62
C THR A 463 -9.59 -3.08 -20.68
N GLU A 464 -9.82 -3.95 -19.71
CA GLU A 464 -9.23 -5.28 -19.57
C GLU A 464 -10.32 -6.37 -19.56
N CYS A 465 -11.54 -6.04 -20.01
CA CYS A 465 -12.71 -6.95 -19.95
C CYS A 465 -13.08 -7.43 -18.55
N GLN A 466 -12.78 -6.61 -17.54
CA GLN A 466 -12.91 -6.93 -16.13
C GLN A 466 -14.33 -6.79 -15.57
N LEU A 467 -15.24 -6.13 -16.29
CA LEU A 467 -16.61 -5.86 -15.83
C LEU A 467 -17.57 -6.89 -16.43
N ASP A 468 -18.20 -7.72 -15.61
CA ASP A 468 -19.29 -8.63 -16.03
C ASP A 468 -20.64 -7.91 -15.93
N PHE A 469 -21.45 -7.97 -16.99
CA PHE A 469 -22.78 -7.38 -17.07
C PHE A 469 -23.87 -8.37 -17.49
N ARG A 470 -23.60 -9.67 -17.43
CA ARG A 470 -24.59 -10.73 -17.67
C ARG A 470 -25.55 -10.95 -16.52
#